data_AF-A0A9X7XUM3-F1
#
_entry.id   AF-A0A9X7XUM3-F1
#
_cell.length_a   1.000
_cell.length_b   1.000
_cell.length_c   1.000
_cell.angle_alpha   90.00
_cell.angle_beta   90.00
_cell.angle_gamma   90.00
#
_symmetry.space_group_name_H-M   'P 1'
#
loop_
_entity.id
_entity.type
_entity.pdbx_description
1 polymer ?
#
loop_
_entity_poly.entity_id
_entity_poly.type
_entity_poly.pdbx_seq_one_letter_code
_entity_poly.pdbx_strand_id
1 'polypeptide(L)'
;MKNKIFLGAILSSFCALAFYMTSINHMKTQTLEIYGNSTAKVAQKSKMKEGTKQARITSGESEIGEAAISKNSNKSLAKTIVKSSSNVQGNYQVSVKDLNNPKIFADLTNTSQDNLNAGNVLKLFVLLAYYKAVQDKSLNSATPYKVKSSDLNGGDKVLKTDMAYSYTYLLDLMMRQQNNNAANIILNKIGKEKVNQTAKEFGAGNTEITDNFGKDFAGKTSSGDLVNTMQKLYQGKILGTSVDNQILGQLANFPEKGLAKNINGVVYRIADKKQGAAIIQEDGKTYTMAMVSEEDADLAKIGDSINNWMIKQK
;
A
#
# COMPACT_ATOMS: atom_id res chain seq x y z
N MET A 1 -3.19 -39.49 32.08
CA MET A 1 -3.67 -38.25 31.40
C MET A 1 -2.58 -37.48 30.66
N LYS A 2 -1.32 -37.41 31.15
CA LYS A 2 -0.24 -36.64 30.51
C LYS A 2 0.15 -37.11 29.09
N ASN A 3 0.11 -38.42 28.79
CA ASN A 3 0.50 -38.94 27.47
C ASN A 3 -0.51 -38.64 26.36
N LYS A 4 -1.80 -38.45 26.67
CA LYS A 4 -2.84 -38.15 25.67
C LYS A 4 -2.77 -36.70 25.17
N ILE A 5 -2.36 -35.78 26.05
CA ILE A 5 -2.18 -34.36 25.73
C ILE A 5 -0.93 -34.16 24.86
N PHE A 6 0.15 -34.90 25.17
CA PHE A 6 1.38 -34.87 24.37
C PHE A 6 1.18 -35.44 22.96
N LEU A 7 0.41 -36.53 22.83
CA LEU A 7 0.07 -37.12 21.53
C LEU A 7 -0.79 -36.17 20.68
N GLY A 8 -1.72 -35.44 21.30
CA GLY A 8 -2.55 -34.44 20.62
C GLY A 8 -1.75 -33.27 20.07
N ALA A 9 -0.76 -32.77 20.83
CA ALA A 9 0.12 -31.67 20.40
C ALA A 9 1.07 -32.08 19.26
N ILE A 10 1.53 -33.33 19.25
CA ILE A 10 2.34 -33.86 18.14
C ILE A 10 1.48 -33.99 16.89
N LEU A 11 0.26 -34.52 17.02
CA LEU A 11 -0.65 -34.69 15.89
C LEU A 11 -1.05 -33.35 15.27
N SER A 12 -1.35 -32.33 16.08
CA SER A 12 -1.69 -30.99 15.59
C SER A 12 -0.50 -30.32 14.88
N SER A 13 0.71 -30.50 15.40
CA SER A 13 1.94 -29.97 14.78
C SER A 13 2.25 -30.67 13.45
N PHE A 14 2.00 -31.97 13.37
CA PHE A 14 2.17 -32.74 12.14
C PHE A 14 1.15 -32.34 11.07
N CYS A 15 -0.12 -32.12 11.46
CA CYS A 15 -1.15 -31.62 10.56
C CYS A 15 -0.83 -30.20 10.05
N ALA A 16 -0.38 -29.29 10.92
CA ALA A 16 0.04 -27.95 10.51
C ALA A 16 1.21 -27.97 9.53
N LEU A 17 2.20 -28.86 9.76
CA LEU A 17 3.32 -29.05 8.85
C LEU A 17 2.88 -29.64 7.51
N ALA A 18 1.94 -30.58 7.50
CA ALA A 18 1.38 -31.15 6.27
C ALA A 18 0.64 -30.08 5.44
N PHE A 19 -0.20 -29.25 6.08
CA PHE A 19 -0.88 -28.14 5.39
C PHE A 19 0.11 -27.10 4.83
N TYR A 20 1.16 -26.79 5.58
CA TYR A 20 2.22 -25.89 5.14
C TYR A 20 2.97 -26.45 3.91
N MET A 21 3.33 -27.73 3.92
CA MET A 21 4.02 -28.38 2.80
C MET A 21 3.13 -28.52 1.56
N THR A 22 1.83 -28.81 1.73
CA THR A 22 0.87 -28.85 0.62
C THR A 22 0.68 -27.47 0.00
N SER A 23 0.61 -26.41 0.81
CA SER A 23 0.56 -25.03 0.33
C SER A 23 1.79 -24.66 -0.51
N ILE A 24 3.00 -25.03 -0.05
CA ILE A 24 4.24 -24.77 -0.79
C ILE A 24 4.28 -25.56 -2.11
N ASN A 25 3.86 -26.83 -2.10
CA ASN A 25 3.83 -27.63 -3.31
C ASN A 25 2.83 -27.07 -4.33
N HIS A 26 1.68 -26.56 -3.88
CA HIS A 26 0.71 -25.95 -4.78
C HIS A 26 1.28 -24.69 -5.46
N MET A 27 2.04 -23.87 -4.72
CA MET A 27 2.74 -22.70 -5.27
C MET A 27 3.87 -23.06 -6.25
N LYS A 28 4.60 -24.16 -6.01
CA LYS A 28 5.66 -24.62 -6.93
C LYS A 28 5.12 -25.17 -8.25
N THR A 29 3.90 -25.72 -8.23
CA THR A 29 3.26 -26.28 -9.44
C THR A 29 2.48 -25.26 -10.26
N GLN A 30 2.33 -24.02 -9.79
CA GLN A 30 1.73 -22.95 -10.58
C GLN A 30 2.79 -22.33 -11.50
N THR A 31 2.91 -22.87 -12.71
CA THR A 31 3.64 -22.23 -13.81
C THR A 31 2.84 -21.02 -14.30
N LEU A 32 3.36 -19.82 -14.03
CA LEU A 32 2.90 -18.58 -14.65
C LEU A 32 3.33 -18.57 -16.12
N GLU A 33 2.38 -18.66 -17.05
CA GLU A 33 2.63 -18.33 -18.45
C GLU A 33 2.83 -16.81 -18.58
N ILE A 34 4.07 -16.41 -18.87
CA ILE A 34 4.43 -15.02 -19.12
C ILE A 34 4.24 -14.74 -20.62
N TYR A 35 3.19 -14.01 -20.98
CA TYR A 35 3.03 -13.47 -22.33
C TYR A 35 3.82 -12.15 -22.44
N GLY A 36 5.08 -12.24 -22.86
CA GLY A 36 5.92 -11.08 -23.17
C GLY A 36 5.62 -10.55 -24.56
N ASN A 37 5.12 -9.32 -24.69
CA ASN A 37 5.06 -8.63 -25.98
C ASN A 37 6.38 -7.91 -26.24
N SER A 38 7.16 -8.43 -27.18
CA SER A 38 8.33 -7.78 -27.75
C SER A 38 7.89 -6.83 -28.86
N THR A 39 8.60 -5.71 -28.98
CA THR A 39 8.59 -4.68 -30.05
C THR A 39 7.67 -3.45 -29.84
N ALA A 40 8.32 -2.31 -29.58
CA ALA A 40 7.86 -1.01 -30.09
C ALA A 40 9.07 -0.09 -30.31
N LYS A 41 9.22 0.40 -31.55
CA LYS A 41 10.26 1.32 -32.00
C LYS A 41 9.96 2.75 -31.55
N VAL A 42 11.03 3.49 -31.27
CA VAL A 42 11.07 4.92 -30.94
C VAL A 42 10.56 5.77 -32.12
N ALA A 43 9.72 6.78 -31.84
CA ALA A 43 9.43 7.87 -32.78
C ALA A 43 9.42 9.23 -32.05
N GLN A 44 10.03 10.22 -32.72
CA GLN A 44 10.40 11.54 -32.24
C GLN A 44 9.26 12.56 -32.14
N LYS A 45 9.54 13.62 -31.38
CA LYS A 45 8.75 14.84 -31.09
C LYS A 45 8.12 15.51 -32.32
N SER A 46 6.88 15.97 -32.14
CA SER A 46 6.35 17.16 -32.81
C SER A 46 5.73 18.12 -31.79
N LYS A 47 5.95 19.42 -32.00
CA LYS A 47 5.44 20.54 -31.19
C LYS A 47 4.01 20.87 -31.61
N MET A 48 3.10 21.18 -30.66
CA MET A 48 2.17 22.31 -30.82
C MET A 48 1.38 22.69 -29.55
N LYS A 49 1.36 24.01 -29.31
CA LYS A 49 0.33 24.96 -28.84
C LYS A 49 -0.71 24.57 -27.77
N GLU A 50 -0.86 25.51 -26.83
CA GLU A 50 -1.86 25.62 -25.77
C GLU A 50 -3.31 25.69 -26.29
N GLY A 51 -4.20 25.03 -25.56
CA GLY A 51 -5.65 25.14 -25.67
C GLY A 51 -6.38 24.04 -24.87
N THR A 52 -6.93 24.42 -23.71
CA THR A 52 -8.01 23.79 -22.92
C THR A 52 -7.97 22.27 -22.63
N LYS A 53 -7.73 21.91 -21.36
CA LYS A 53 -7.54 20.55 -20.84
C LYS A 53 -8.83 19.72 -20.84
N GLN A 54 -8.91 18.77 -21.76
CA GLN A 54 -9.76 17.58 -21.70
C GLN A 54 -8.84 16.37 -21.56
N ALA A 55 -9.20 15.38 -20.73
CA ALA A 55 -8.37 14.23 -20.42
C ALA A 55 -7.87 13.54 -21.70
N ARG A 56 -6.55 13.35 -21.81
CA ARG A 56 -5.93 12.71 -22.97
C ARG A 56 -6.15 11.21 -22.88
N ILE A 57 -7.26 10.74 -23.47
CA ILE A 57 -7.59 9.32 -23.62
C ILE A 57 -6.44 8.64 -24.39
N THR A 58 -5.78 7.68 -23.76
CA THR A 58 -4.89 6.76 -24.47
C THR A 58 -5.70 5.57 -25.00
N SER A 59 -5.23 4.99 -26.10
CA SER A 59 -5.93 3.93 -26.83
C SER A 59 -6.18 2.70 -25.93
N GLY A 60 -7.37 2.59 -25.35
CA GLY A 60 -7.77 1.45 -24.51
C GLY A 60 -8.63 1.79 -23.29
N GLU A 61 -8.77 3.08 -22.96
CA GLU A 61 -9.56 3.55 -21.83
C GLU A 61 -11.05 3.71 -22.21
N SER A 62 -11.93 3.56 -21.23
CA SER A 62 -13.36 3.90 -21.37
C SER A 62 -13.74 4.91 -20.29
N GLU A 63 -14.66 5.81 -20.60
CA GLU A 63 -15.15 6.82 -19.64
C GLU A 63 -16.45 6.36 -18.98
N ILE A 64 -16.56 6.60 -17.67
CA ILE A 64 -17.81 6.52 -16.92
C ILE A 64 -17.86 7.76 -16.01
N GLY A 65 -18.76 8.69 -16.30
CA GLY A 65 -18.74 10.01 -15.67
C GLY A 65 -17.48 10.77 -16.08
N GLU A 66 -16.81 11.41 -15.12
CA GLU A 66 -15.58 12.19 -15.35
C GLU A 66 -14.29 11.35 -15.20
N ALA A 67 -14.42 10.04 -14.96
CA ALA A 67 -13.27 9.17 -14.72
C ALA A 67 -12.92 8.31 -15.95
N ALA A 68 -11.64 8.30 -16.30
CA ALA A 68 -11.03 7.34 -17.21
C ALA A 68 -10.81 6.00 -16.48
N ILE A 69 -11.12 4.91 -17.19
CA ILE A 69 -11.02 3.54 -16.67
C ILE A 69 -10.05 2.74 -17.52
N SER A 70 -9.09 2.08 -16.87
CA SER A 70 -8.11 1.23 -17.53
C SER A 70 -8.76 0.06 -18.26
N LYS A 71 -8.15 -0.33 -19.38
CA LYS A 71 -8.58 -1.47 -20.20
C LYS A 71 -8.73 -2.74 -19.37
N ASN A 72 -9.81 -3.49 -19.61
CA ASN A 72 -10.16 -4.73 -18.91
C ASN A 72 -10.59 -4.59 -17.44
N SER A 73 -10.67 -3.37 -16.90
CA SER A 73 -11.30 -3.16 -15.59
C SER A 73 -12.73 -3.69 -15.57
N ASN A 74 -13.14 -4.24 -14.43
CA ASN A 74 -14.51 -4.66 -14.20
C ASN A 74 -15.44 -3.44 -14.21
N LYS A 75 -16.28 -3.33 -15.26
CA LYS A 75 -17.17 -2.18 -15.47
C LYS A 75 -18.17 -1.96 -14.33
N SER A 76 -18.64 -3.02 -13.68
CA SER A 76 -19.62 -2.91 -12.58
C SER A 76 -18.95 -2.36 -11.30
N LEU A 77 -17.75 -2.84 -11.00
CA LEU A 77 -16.94 -2.30 -9.90
C LEU A 77 -16.57 -0.83 -10.17
N ALA A 78 -16.08 -0.53 -11.37
CA ALA A 78 -15.71 0.84 -11.75
C ALA A 78 -16.89 1.81 -11.61
N LYS A 79 -18.11 1.43 -12.04
CA LYS A 79 -19.34 2.23 -11.82
C LYS A 79 -19.63 2.48 -10.34
N THR A 80 -19.44 1.46 -9.51
CA THR A 80 -19.63 1.57 -8.06
C THR A 80 -18.68 2.60 -7.47
N ILE A 81 -17.40 2.52 -7.86
CA ILE A 81 -16.36 3.44 -7.38
C ILE A 81 -16.64 4.87 -7.85
N VAL A 82 -16.92 5.09 -9.15
CA VAL A 82 -17.25 6.42 -9.69
C VAL A 82 -18.44 7.04 -8.94
N LYS A 83 -19.49 6.26 -8.68
CA LYS A 83 -20.65 6.73 -7.92
C LYS A 83 -20.28 7.11 -6.48
N SER A 84 -19.45 6.32 -5.80
CA SER A 84 -19.03 6.63 -4.43
C SER A 84 -18.06 7.82 -4.35
N SER A 85 -17.29 8.05 -5.40
CA SER A 85 -16.28 9.12 -5.49
C SER A 85 -16.83 10.42 -6.07
N SER A 86 -18.13 10.55 -6.32
CA SER A 86 -18.75 11.70 -7.00
C SER A 86 -18.50 13.07 -6.33
N ASN A 87 -18.18 13.06 -5.03
CA ASN A 87 -17.98 14.28 -4.24
C ASN A 87 -16.50 14.55 -3.96
N VAL A 88 -15.58 13.72 -4.48
CA VAL A 88 -14.14 13.95 -4.32
C VAL A 88 -13.77 15.13 -5.19
N GLN A 89 -13.27 16.19 -4.54
CA GLN A 89 -12.76 17.36 -5.23
C GLN A 89 -11.31 17.10 -5.71
N GLY A 90 -10.90 17.79 -6.75
CA GLY A 90 -9.53 17.68 -7.27
C GLY A 90 -9.21 16.33 -7.92
N ASN A 91 -7.92 16.07 -8.12
CA ASN A 91 -7.46 14.85 -8.78
C ASN A 91 -7.51 13.65 -7.83
N TYR A 92 -7.92 12.50 -8.36
CA TYR A 92 -7.87 11.24 -7.65
C TYR A 92 -7.61 10.05 -8.57
N GLN A 93 -7.05 9.00 -7.98
CA GLN A 93 -6.88 7.68 -8.56
C GLN A 93 -7.40 6.62 -7.58
N VAL A 94 -8.03 5.55 -8.08
CA VAL A 94 -8.44 4.39 -7.29
C VAL A 94 -8.04 3.11 -8.03
N SER A 95 -7.50 2.16 -7.28
CA SER A 95 -7.16 0.83 -7.76
C SER A 95 -7.74 -0.21 -6.81
N VAL A 96 -8.31 -1.29 -7.36
CA VAL A 96 -8.84 -2.43 -6.61
C VAL A 96 -8.45 -3.72 -7.32
N LYS A 97 -7.99 -4.73 -6.58
CA LYS A 97 -7.64 -6.06 -7.09
C LYS A 97 -8.11 -7.16 -6.16
N ASP A 98 -8.85 -8.13 -6.70
CA ASP A 98 -9.07 -9.40 -6.04
C ASP A 98 -7.76 -10.21 -6.04
N LEU A 99 -7.35 -10.72 -4.88
CA LEU A 99 -6.10 -11.46 -4.73
C LEU A 99 -6.25 -12.97 -5.04
N ASN A 100 -7.48 -13.47 -5.12
CA ASN A 100 -7.82 -14.84 -5.47
C ASN A 100 -8.18 -14.98 -6.96
N ASN A 101 -8.69 -13.92 -7.58
CA ASN A 101 -9.06 -13.90 -9.00
C ASN A 101 -8.53 -12.65 -9.72
N PRO A 102 -7.39 -12.74 -10.45
CA PRO A 102 -6.76 -11.58 -11.10
C PRO A 102 -7.61 -10.95 -12.21
N LYS A 103 -8.68 -11.60 -12.66
CA LYS A 103 -9.63 -11.02 -13.63
C LYS A 103 -10.56 -9.97 -13.01
N ILE A 104 -10.68 -9.96 -11.68
CA ILE A 104 -11.49 -8.99 -10.95
C ILE A 104 -10.57 -7.87 -10.46
N PHE A 105 -10.53 -6.78 -11.21
CA PHE A 105 -9.84 -5.56 -10.83
C PHE A 105 -10.56 -4.33 -11.38
N ALA A 106 -10.27 -3.15 -10.83
CA ALA A 106 -10.64 -1.88 -11.42
C ALA A 106 -9.56 -0.84 -11.13
N ASP A 107 -9.08 -0.19 -12.18
CA ASP A 107 -8.17 0.96 -12.10
C ASP A 107 -8.83 2.16 -12.77
N LEU A 108 -8.89 3.28 -12.05
CA LEU A 108 -9.59 4.47 -12.51
C LEU A 108 -8.95 5.76 -11.98
N THR A 109 -9.08 6.82 -12.78
CA THR A 109 -8.49 8.13 -12.52
C THR A 109 -9.35 9.22 -13.16
N ASN A 110 -9.44 10.40 -12.55
CA ASN A 110 -10.07 11.57 -13.19
C ASN A 110 -9.04 12.52 -13.82
N THR A 111 -7.78 12.10 -13.88
CA THR A 111 -6.66 12.92 -14.36
C THR A 111 -5.73 12.11 -15.26
N SER A 112 -5.00 12.81 -16.13
CA SER A 112 -3.97 12.22 -17.01
C SER A 112 -2.60 12.10 -16.33
N GLN A 113 -2.50 12.36 -15.03
CA GLN A 113 -1.26 12.24 -14.27
C GLN A 113 -1.04 10.80 -13.83
N ASP A 114 0.18 10.29 -13.99
CA ASP A 114 0.56 8.93 -13.58
C ASP A 114 0.69 8.79 -12.05
N ASN A 115 0.97 9.90 -11.36
CA ASN A 115 1.03 9.99 -9.90
C ASN A 115 0.48 11.33 -9.39
N LEU A 116 0.05 11.33 -8.13
CA LEU A 116 -0.50 12.49 -7.45
C LEU A 116 0.28 12.79 -6.18
N ASN A 117 0.14 14.01 -5.67
CA ASN A 117 0.74 14.38 -4.40
C ASN A 117 0.19 13.50 -3.26
N ALA A 118 1.08 13.06 -2.38
CA ALA A 118 0.80 12.10 -1.33
C ALA A 118 1.45 12.50 0.00
N GLY A 119 0.73 12.27 1.09
CA GLY A 119 1.12 12.63 2.44
C GLY A 119 1.59 11.43 3.25
N ASN A 120 0.86 11.13 4.32
CA ASN A 120 1.28 10.14 5.32
C ASN A 120 1.17 8.70 4.83
N VAL A 121 0.41 8.43 3.75
CA VAL A 121 0.40 7.11 3.11
C VAL A 121 1.80 6.67 2.66
N LEU A 122 2.70 7.61 2.37
CA LEU A 122 4.10 7.31 1.98
C LEU A 122 4.94 6.71 3.12
N LYS A 123 4.48 6.77 4.37
CA LYS A 123 5.13 6.08 5.50
C LYS A 123 5.18 4.57 5.31
N LEU A 124 4.32 4.00 4.46
CA LEU A 124 4.44 2.62 3.99
C LEU A 124 5.84 2.36 3.41
N PHE A 125 6.33 3.23 2.53
CA PHE A 125 7.62 3.00 1.86
C PHE A 125 8.80 3.24 2.80
N VAL A 126 8.66 4.13 3.79
CA VAL A 126 9.63 4.28 4.88
C VAL A 126 9.70 3.00 5.73
N LEU A 127 8.55 2.39 6.05
CA LEU A 127 8.46 1.12 6.75
C LEU A 127 9.17 -0.01 5.96
N LEU A 128 8.89 -0.12 4.66
CA LEU A 128 9.53 -1.12 3.80
C LEU A 128 11.05 -0.92 3.73
N ALA A 129 11.50 0.32 3.54
CA ALA A 129 12.92 0.65 3.48
C ALA A 129 13.63 0.39 4.81
N TYR A 130 12.96 0.59 5.94
CA TYR A 130 13.52 0.25 7.25
C TYR A 130 13.81 -1.26 7.35
N TYR A 131 12.81 -2.10 7.05
CA TYR A 131 12.97 -3.55 7.14
C TYR A 131 14.02 -4.06 6.15
N LYS A 132 14.06 -3.48 4.94
CA LYS A 132 15.13 -3.75 3.98
C LYS A 132 16.50 -3.38 4.53
N ALA A 133 16.66 -2.19 5.11
CA ALA A 133 17.93 -1.74 5.64
C ALA A 133 18.46 -2.63 6.77
N VAL A 134 17.55 -3.13 7.62
CA VAL A 134 17.87 -4.11 8.68
C VAL A 134 18.25 -5.46 8.09
N GLN A 135 17.50 -5.98 7.12
CA GLN A 135 17.79 -7.25 6.45
C GLN A 135 19.15 -7.21 5.74
N ASP A 136 19.45 -6.10 5.07
CA ASP A 136 20.71 -5.85 4.36
C ASP A 136 21.87 -5.49 5.32
N LYS A 137 21.61 -5.44 6.64
CA LYS A 137 22.58 -5.04 7.70
C LYS A 137 23.18 -3.64 7.52
N SER A 138 22.55 -2.80 6.70
CA SER A 138 22.93 -1.38 6.54
C SER A 138 22.41 -0.51 7.69
N LEU A 139 21.43 -1.01 8.44
CA LEU A 139 20.95 -0.40 9.69
C LEU A 139 20.96 -1.45 10.81
N ASN A 140 21.67 -1.15 11.90
CA ASN A 140 21.63 -1.96 13.11
C ASN A 140 20.42 -1.56 13.99
N SER A 141 19.39 -2.39 14.01
CA SER A 141 18.16 -2.15 14.79
C SER A 141 18.31 -2.37 16.29
N ALA A 142 19.40 -3.02 16.74
CA ALA A 142 19.65 -3.28 18.16
C ALA A 142 20.17 -2.04 18.90
N THR A 143 20.76 -1.07 18.18
CA THR A 143 21.23 0.18 18.77
C THR A 143 20.11 1.21 18.75
N PRO A 144 19.62 1.68 19.91
CA PRO A 144 18.61 2.74 19.97
C PRO A 144 19.08 4.03 19.29
N TYR A 145 18.13 4.80 18.76
CA TYR A 145 18.40 6.12 18.20
C TYR A 145 18.29 7.19 19.30
N LYS A 146 19.35 7.98 19.49
CA LYS A 146 19.32 9.15 20.38
C LYS A 146 18.75 10.35 19.64
N VAL A 147 17.57 10.80 20.07
CA VAL A 147 16.83 11.91 19.45
C VAL A 147 17.59 13.23 19.61
N LYS A 148 17.71 13.97 18.51
CA LYS A 148 18.34 15.29 18.48
C LYS A 148 17.28 16.38 18.46
N SER A 149 17.63 17.60 18.90
CA SER A 149 16.72 18.75 18.81
C SER A 149 16.26 19.01 17.37
N SER A 150 17.13 18.77 16.38
CA SER A 150 16.83 18.93 14.95
C SER A 150 15.82 17.91 14.41
N ASP A 151 15.58 16.82 15.13
CA ASP A 151 14.63 15.78 14.72
C ASP A 151 13.18 16.15 15.11
N LEU A 152 13.02 17.12 16.01
CA LEU A 152 11.74 17.50 16.57
C LEU A 152 11.22 18.78 15.92
N ASN A 153 10.22 18.63 15.06
CA ASN A 153 9.40 19.76 14.66
C ASN A 153 8.44 20.10 15.81
N GLY A 154 8.27 21.39 16.12
CA GLY A 154 7.50 21.86 17.27
C GLY A 154 6.11 21.21 17.37
N GLY A 155 5.75 20.73 18.57
CA GLY A 155 4.45 20.10 18.84
C GLY A 155 4.49 18.61 19.19
N ASP A 156 5.64 17.94 19.08
CA ASP A 156 5.79 16.56 19.55
C ASP A 156 5.91 16.50 21.08
N LYS A 157 4.97 15.78 21.70
CA LYS A 157 4.89 15.60 23.15
C LYS A 157 5.42 14.25 23.62
N VAL A 158 5.80 13.37 22.69
CA VAL A 158 6.14 11.98 22.96
C VAL A 158 7.65 11.77 22.88
N LEU A 159 8.28 12.25 21.79
CA LEU A 159 9.72 12.20 21.63
C LEU A 159 10.38 13.38 22.35
N LYS A 160 11.44 13.10 23.13
CA LYS A 160 12.23 14.16 23.79
C LYS A 160 13.68 14.14 23.32
N THR A 161 14.23 15.34 23.16
CA THR A 161 15.66 15.57 22.90
C THR A 161 16.53 14.81 23.90
N ASP A 162 17.65 14.30 23.41
CA ASP A 162 18.67 13.56 24.15
C ASP A 162 18.23 12.23 24.78
N MET A 163 16.99 11.79 24.55
CA MET A 163 16.53 10.47 24.95
C MET A 163 16.72 9.45 23.82
N ALA A 164 17.06 8.22 24.22
CA ALA A 164 17.26 7.11 23.30
C ALA A 164 15.99 6.27 23.18
N TYR A 165 15.59 5.97 21.94
CA TYR A 165 14.41 5.16 21.64
C TYR A 165 14.77 4.01 20.71
N SER A 166 14.16 2.83 20.93
CA SER A 166 14.32 1.70 20.01
C SER A 166 13.63 2.00 18.68
N TYR A 167 14.14 1.42 17.59
CA TYR A 167 13.47 1.54 16.30
C TYR A 167 12.07 0.93 16.30
N THR A 168 11.85 -0.15 17.05
CA THR A 168 10.50 -0.73 17.23
C THR A 168 9.53 0.31 17.78
N TYR A 169 9.94 1.10 18.77
CA TYR A 169 9.10 2.18 19.30
C TYR A 169 8.89 3.31 18.29
N LEU A 170 9.91 3.69 17.53
CA LEU A 170 9.79 4.72 16.49
C LEU A 170 8.83 4.29 15.37
N LEU A 171 8.91 3.04 14.91
CA LEU A 171 7.98 2.48 13.92
C LEU A 171 6.55 2.44 14.47
N ASP A 172 6.42 2.07 15.74
CA ASP A 172 5.12 2.05 16.41
C ASP A 172 4.48 3.44 16.48
N LEU A 173 5.25 4.46 16.86
CA LEU A 173 4.81 5.85 16.83
C LEU A 173 4.47 6.31 15.40
N MET A 174 5.29 5.95 14.42
CA MET A 174 5.07 6.28 13.02
C MET A 174 3.77 5.67 12.49
N MET A 175 3.48 4.41 12.82
CA MET A 175 2.35 3.68 12.27
C MET A 175 1.07 3.88 13.09
N ARG A 176 1.14 3.73 14.42
CA ARG A 176 -0.05 3.80 15.29
C ARG A 176 -0.47 5.21 15.64
N GLN A 177 0.49 6.08 15.94
CA GLN A 177 0.21 7.48 16.30
C GLN A 177 0.37 8.43 15.12
N GLN A 178 0.75 7.92 13.94
CA GLN A 178 1.03 8.70 12.74
C GLN A 178 2.05 9.83 12.98
N ASN A 179 2.97 9.66 13.94
CA ASN A 179 3.89 10.70 14.35
C ASN A 179 4.88 11.04 13.21
N ASN A 180 4.95 12.32 12.83
CA ASN A 180 5.78 12.79 11.72
C ASN A 180 7.27 12.85 12.08
N ASN A 181 7.63 13.17 13.32
CA ASN A 181 9.02 13.20 13.75
C ASN A 181 9.62 11.79 13.80
N ALA A 182 8.87 10.79 14.29
CA ALA A 182 9.28 9.38 14.24
C ALA A 182 9.51 8.92 12.79
N ALA A 183 8.60 9.28 11.88
CA ALA A 183 8.75 9.00 10.45
C ALA A 183 10.00 9.67 9.85
N ASN A 184 10.22 10.95 10.18
CA ASN A 184 11.36 11.72 9.70
C ASN A 184 12.70 11.21 10.26
N ILE A 185 12.74 10.75 11.52
CA ILE A 185 13.93 10.12 12.11
C ILE A 185 14.31 8.87 11.30
N ILE A 186 13.36 7.99 11.03
CA ILE A 186 13.61 6.76 10.26
C ILE A 186 13.99 7.11 8.82
N LEU A 187 13.27 8.03 8.18
CA LEU A 187 13.55 8.52 6.84
C LEU A 187 14.96 9.10 6.72
N ASN A 188 15.37 9.97 7.65
CA ASN A 188 16.68 10.60 7.65
C ASN A 188 17.80 9.61 7.98
N LYS A 189 17.51 8.61 8.82
CA LYS A 189 18.48 7.55 9.14
C LYS A 189 18.79 6.66 7.95
N ILE A 190 17.80 6.39 7.10
CA ILE A 190 17.95 5.56 5.88
C ILE A 190 18.40 6.40 4.68
N GLY A 191 17.90 7.62 4.56
CA GLY A 191 18.07 8.53 3.43
C GLY A 191 16.92 8.40 2.40
N LYS A 192 16.35 9.53 1.99
CA LYS A 192 15.24 9.59 1.00
C LYS A 192 15.55 8.86 -0.30
N GLU A 193 16.76 9.05 -0.83
CA GLU A 193 17.21 8.36 -2.05
C GLU A 193 17.12 6.84 -1.91
N LYS A 194 17.55 6.30 -0.76
CA LYS A 194 17.50 4.86 -0.51
C LYS A 194 16.07 4.36 -0.32
N VAL A 195 15.20 5.17 0.30
CA VAL A 195 13.77 4.85 0.40
C VAL A 195 13.12 4.80 -0.98
N ASN A 196 13.38 5.80 -1.83
CA ASN A 196 12.85 5.86 -3.20
C ASN A 196 13.39 4.73 -4.08
N GLN A 197 14.68 4.41 -3.95
CA GLN A 197 15.28 3.26 -4.60
C GLN A 197 14.58 1.97 -4.17
N THR A 198 14.32 1.81 -2.86
CA THR A 198 13.63 0.63 -2.33
C THR A 198 12.20 0.52 -2.87
N ALA A 199 11.46 1.63 -2.92
CA ALA A 199 10.11 1.66 -3.51
C ALA A 199 10.13 1.18 -4.97
N LYS A 200 11.07 1.70 -5.77
CA LYS A 200 11.26 1.30 -7.17
C LYS A 200 11.65 -0.18 -7.31
N GLU A 201 12.57 -0.68 -6.49
CA GLU A 201 12.97 -2.10 -6.46
C GLU A 201 11.77 -3.03 -6.18
N PHE A 202 10.84 -2.57 -5.34
CA PHE A 202 9.60 -3.28 -5.04
C PHE A 202 8.47 -3.06 -6.06
N GLY A 203 8.76 -2.34 -7.14
CA GLY A 203 7.84 -2.12 -8.26
C GLY A 203 6.83 -0.99 -8.03
N ALA A 204 7.10 -0.09 -7.09
CA ALA A 204 6.38 1.17 -6.92
C ALA A 204 7.16 2.30 -7.64
N GLY A 205 7.13 2.27 -8.98
CA GLY A 205 7.96 3.14 -9.83
C GLY A 205 7.46 4.58 -9.94
N ASN A 206 6.20 4.83 -9.60
CA ASN A 206 5.56 6.14 -9.61
C ASN A 206 5.58 6.81 -8.23
N THR A 207 6.27 6.19 -7.26
CA THR A 207 6.35 6.62 -5.87
C THR A 207 7.68 7.29 -5.59
N GLU A 208 7.62 8.48 -5.00
CA GLU A 208 8.79 9.26 -4.64
C GLU A 208 8.50 10.09 -3.38
N ILE A 209 9.40 10.03 -2.39
CA ILE A 209 9.42 10.92 -1.23
C ILE A 209 10.44 12.03 -1.50
N THR A 210 9.98 13.28 -1.55
CA THR A 210 10.80 14.46 -1.80
C THR A 210 11.01 15.29 -0.53
N ASP A 211 10.04 15.27 0.37
CA ASP A 211 9.96 16.13 1.54
C ASP A 211 9.89 15.34 2.85
N ASN A 212 10.04 16.05 3.96
CA ASN A 212 9.80 15.50 5.29
C ASN A 212 8.29 15.48 5.58
N PHE A 213 7.85 14.52 6.40
CA PHE A 213 6.47 14.47 6.89
C PHE A 213 6.18 15.64 7.84
N GLY A 214 4.93 16.09 7.87
CA GLY A 214 4.48 17.26 8.66
C GLY A 214 3.91 18.41 7.82
N LYS A 215 4.05 18.33 6.50
CA LYS A 215 3.33 19.15 5.52
C LYS A 215 2.11 18.38 4.99
N ASP A 216 1.29 19.04 4.17
CA ASP A 216 0.15 18.39 3.48
C ASP A 216 0.59 17.21 2.61
N PHE A 217 1.75 17.33 1.97
CA PHE A 217 2.34 16.28 1.13
C PHE A 217 3.83 16.11 1.44
N ALA A 218 4.31 14.88 1.34
CA ALA A 218 5.73 14.52 1.49
C ALA A 218 6.36 14.02 0.19
N GLY A 219 5.56 13.87 -0.87
CA GLY A 219 6.01 13.36 -2.16
C GLY A 219 4.83 13.00 -3.06
N LYS A 220 5.01 11.96 -3.88
CA LYS A 220 4.01 11.49 -4.85
C LYS A 220 3.89 9.97 -4.84
N THR A 221 2.72 9.46 -5.20
CA THR A 221 2.47 8.03 -5.44
C THR A 221 1.28 7.84 -6.38
N SER A 222 0.98 6.60 -6.72
CA SER A 222 -0.21 6.21 -7.48
C SER A 222 -1.02 5.16 -6.73
N SER A 223 -2.32 5.07 -7.01
CA SER A 223 -3.15 3.99 -6.44
C SER A 223 -2.66 2.61 -6.87
N GLY A 224 -2.13 2.51 -8.11
CA GLY A 224 -1.55 1.28 -8.65
C GLY A 224 -0.31 0.83 -7.88
N ASP A 225 0.60 1.74 -7.55
CA ASP A 225 1.80 1.43 -6.75
C ASP A 225 1.42 0.91 -5.35
N LEU A 226 0.47 1.57 -4.70
CA LEU A 226 -0.01 1.17 -3.37
C LEU A 226 -0.64 -0.23 -3.41
N VAL A 227 -1.56 -0.48 -4.35
CA VAL A 227 -2.20 -1.80 -4.52
C VAL A 227 -1.19 -2.89 -4.85
N ASN A 228 -0.24 -2.62 -5.76
CA ASN A 228 0.79 -3.59 -6.11
C ASN A 228 1.70 -3.90 -4.92
N THR A 229 2.05 -2.90 -4.13
CA THR A 229 2.86 -3.05 -2.91
C THR A 229 2.12 -3.90 -1.88
N MET A 230 0.85 -3.59 -1.61
CA MET A 230 0.00 -4.33 -0.68
C MET A 230 -0.17 -5.80 -1.13
N GLN A 231 -0.44 -6.02 -2.42
CA GLN A 231 -0.52 -7.37 -3.00
C GLN A 231 0.78 -8.14 -2.79
N LYS A 232 1.94 -7.55 -3.11
CA LYS A 232 3.24 -8.24 -2.97
C LYS A 232 3.58 -8.53 -1.51
N LEU A 233 3.26 -7.61 -0.57
CA LEU A 233 3.38 -7.86 0.86
C LEU A 233 2.56 -9.07 1.28
N TYR A 234 1.29 -9.11 0.90
CA TYR A 234 0.40 -10.23 1.22
C TYR A 234 0.92 -11.57 0.66
N GLN A 235 1.55 -11.54 -0.51
CA GLN A 235 2.11 -12.72 -1.16
C GLN A 235 3.52 -13.11 -0.65
N GLY A 236 4.11 -12.35 0.29
CA GLY A 236 5.47 -12.60 0.77
C GLY A 236 6.57 -12.31 -0.26
N LYS A 237 6.32 -11.40 -1.22
CA LYS A 237 7.17 -11.11 -2.38
C LYS A 237 7.94 -9.79 -2.29
N ILE A 238 7.96 -9.13 -1.13
CA ILE A 238 8.70 -7.87 -0.94
C ILE A 238 10.08 -8.15 -0.33
N LEU A 239 10.13 -8.65 0.90
CA LEU A 239 11.36 -8.96 1.64
C LEU A 239 11.40 -10.43 2.11
N GLY A 240 10.44 -11.23 1.64
CA GLY A 240 10.25 -12.63 2.02
C GLY A 240 9.24 -12.77 3.16
N THR A 241 8.58 -13.93 3.22
CA THR A 241 7.40 -14.19 4.06
C THR A 241 7.56 -13.78 5.52
N SER A 242 8.71 -14.04 6.15
CA SER A 242 8.93 -13.70 7.56
C SER A 242 8.89 -12.19 7.82
N VAL A 243 9.61 -11.41 6.99
CA VAL A 243 9.68 -9.94 7.13
C VAL A 243 8.38 -9.30 6.68
N ASP A 244 7.79 -9.78 5.60
CA ASP A 244 6.52 -9.28 5.08
C ASP A 244 5.38 -9.48 6.10
N ASN A 245 5.37 -10.59 6.83
CA ASN A 245 4.42 -10.80 7.93
C ASN A 245 4.62 -9.83 9.11
N GLN A 246 5.86 -9.39 9.40
CA GLN A 246 6.10 -8.36 10.40
C GLN A 246 5.55 -7.00 9.95
N ILE A 247 5.73 -6.66 8.68
CA ILE A 247 5.18 -5.44 8.08
C ILE A 247 3.65 -5.49 8.09
N LEU A 248 3.04 -6.60 7.67
CA LEU A 248 1.60 -6.83 7.76
C LEU A 248 1.12 -6.68 9.21
N GLY A 249 1.86 -7.17 10.21
CA GLY A 249 1.56 -6.94 11.62
C GLY A 249 1.47 -5.46 12.00
N GLN A 250 2.34 -4.60 11.47
CA GLN A 250 2.25 -3.15 11.68
C GLN A 250 1.01 -2.54 11.02
N LEU A 251 0.67 -2.99 9.81
CA LEU A 251 -0.50 -2.53 9.06
C LEU A 251 -1.82 -3.02 9.67
N ALA A 252 -1.84 -4.19 10.29
CA ALA A 252 -3.02 -4.72 11.00
C ALA A 252 -3.32 -3.91 12.27
N ASN A 253 -2.29 -3.41 12.94
CA ASN A 253 -2.41 -2.59 14.15
C ASN A 253 -2.55 -1.09 13.85
N PHE A 254 -2.67 -0.71 12.59
CA PHE A 254 -2.89 0.68 12.19
C PHE A 254 -4.31 1.13 12.61
N PRO A 255 -4.50 2.38 13.07
CA PRO A 255 -5.80 2.87 13.54
C PRO A 255 -6.93 2.66 12.53
N GLU A 256 -8.15 2.44 13.02
CA GLU A 256 -9.37 2.26 12.21
C GLU A 256 -9.72 3.54 11.44
N LYS A 257 -9.13 3.70 10.25
CA LYS A 257 -9.20 4.88 9.39
C LYS A 257 -9.13 4.50 7.91
N GLY A 258 -9.43 5.46 7.05
CA GLY A 258 -9.30 5.34 5.60
C GLY A 258 -10.36 4.43 4.97
N LEU A 259 -9.99 3.79 3.86
CA LEU A 259 -10.88 2.95 3.05
C LEU A 259 -11.50 1.80 3.86
N ALA A 260 -10.76 1.23 4.81
CA ALA A 260 -11.22 0.06 5.55
C ALA A 260 -11.68 0.39 6.98
N LYS A 261 -12.17 1.62 7.21
CA LYS A 261 -12.60 2.10 8.52
C LYS A 261 -13.75 1.28 9.10
N ASN A 262 -14.78 0.97 8.30
CA ASN A 262 -16.01 0.31 8.78
C ASN A 262 -16.12 -1.16 8.36
N ILE A 263 -15.01 -1.78 7.94
CA ILE A 263 -15.00 -3.15 7.40
C ILE A 263 -14.71 -4.14 8.53
N ASN A 264 -15.57 -5.16 8.67
CA ASN A 264 -15.54 -6.13 9.78
C ASN A 264 -14.84 -7.42 9.34
N GLY A 265 -13.54 -7.34 9.05
CA GLY A 265 -12.72 -8.48 8.63
C GLY A 265 -11.27 -8.37 9.11
N VAL A 266 -10.41 -9.27 8.63
CA VAL A 266 -8.96 -9.08 8.82
C VAL A 266 -8.51 -8.00 7.84
N VAL A 267 -8.07 -6.88 8.39
CA VAL A 267 -7.70 -5.69 7.62
C VAL A 267 -6.26 -5.31 7.90
N TYR A 268 -5.49 -5.13 6.84
CA TYR A 268 -4.16 -4.50 6.87
C TYR A 268 -4.28 -3.15 6.19
N ARG A 269 -3.99 -2.05 6.88
CA ARG A 269 -4.31 -0.72 6.37
C ARG A 269 -3.23 0.32 6.67
N ILE A 270 -3.21 1.36 5.84
CA ILE A 270 -2.54 2.62 6.09
C ILE A 270 -3.34 3.73 5.41
N ALA A 271 -3.56 4.85 6.11
CA ALA A 271 -4.34 5.94 5.56
C ALA A 271 -4.06 7.28 6.24
N ASP A 272 -4.39 8.36 5.53
CA ASP A 272 -4.66 9.67 6.11
C ASP A 272 -6.05 10.16 5.66
N LYS A 273 -6.25 11.47 5.55
CA LYS A 273 -7.53 12.06 5.16
C LYS A 273 -7.79 12.03 3.65
N LYS A 274 -6.72 11.92 2.86
CA LYS A 274 -6.73 12.10 1.40
C LYS A 274 -6.37 10.81 0.68
N GLN A 275 -5.54 9.97 1.29
CA GLN A 275 -5.05 8.74 0.69
C GLN A 275 -5.19 7.54 1.64
N GLY A 276 -5.29 6.36 1.07
CA GLY A 276 -5.24 5.13 1.84
C GLY A 276 -5.07 3.89 0.99
N ALA A 277 -4.56 2.83 1.61
CA ALA A 277 -4.45 1.50 1.03
C ALA A 277 -4.83 0.45 2.07
N ALA A 278 -5.48 -0.62 1.62
CA ALA A 278 -5.86 -1.72 2.48
C ALA A 278 -5.83 -3.07 1.76
N ILE A 279 -5.56 -4.13 2.54
CA ILE A 279 -5.89 -5.52 2.20
C ILE A 279 -7.02 -5.93 3.14
N ILE A 280 -8.03 -6.59 2.59
CA ILE A 280 -9.22 -7.02 3.32
C ILE A 280 -9.40 -8.51 3.09
N GLN A 281 -9.68 -9.22 4.18
CA GLN A 281 -10.20 -10.58 4.17
C GLN A 281 -11.55 -10.58 4.92
N GLU A 282 -12.62 -10.75 4.16
CA GLU A 282 -14.00 -10.77 4.68
C GLU A 282 -14.84 -11.70 3.80
N ASP A 283 -15.72 -12.51 4.41
CA ASP A 283 -16.64 -13.42 3.72
C ASP A 283 -15.99 -14.32 2.63
N GLY A 284 -14.79 -14.83 2.92
CA GLY A 284 -14.05 -15.70 1.99
C GLY A 284 -13.46 -14.97 0.77
N LYS A 285 -13.55 -13.63 0.72
CA LYS A 285 -12.87 -12.79 -0.27
C LYS A 285 -11.60 -12.23 0.31
N THR A 286 -10.57 -12.16 -0.53
CA THR A 286 -9.32 -11.49 -0.22
C THR A 286 -9.01 -10.52 -1.34
N TYR A 287 -8.93 -9.24 -1.03
CA TYR A 287 -8.70 -8.20 -2.03
C TYR A 287 -7.93 -7.03 -1.45
N THR A 288 -7.35 -6.22 -2.33
CA THR A 288 -6.69 -4.98 -1.95
C THR A 288 -7.31 -3.80 -2.69
N MET A 289 -7.35 -2.65 -2.03
CA MET A 289 -7.79 -1.39 -2.60
C MET A 289 -6.87 -0.25 -2.17
N ALA A 290 -6.69 0.74 -3.03
CA ALA A 290 -6.04 1.99 -2.68
C ALA A 290 -6.71 3.16 -3.39
N MET A 291 -6.67 4.31 -2.73
CA MET A 291 -7.07 5.60 -3.26
C MET A 291 -5.99 6.63 -2.95
N VAL A 292 -5.69 7.46 -3.95
CA VAL A 292 -4.83 8.63 -3.81
C VAL A 292 -5.67 9.81 -4.27
N SER A 293 -5.93 10.78 -3.40
CA SER A 293 -6.54 12.07 -3.73
C SER A 293 -5.64 13.21 -3.29
N GLU A 294 -5.72 14.34 -3.98
CA GLU A 294 -5.05 15.58 -3.57
C GLU A 294 -5.89 16.42 -2.59
N GLU A 295 -7.18 16.10 -2.44
CA GLU A 295 -8.10 16.73 -1.50
C GLU A 295 -8.65 15.73 -0.48
N ASP A 296 -9.29 16.26 0.57
CA ASP A 296 -9.97 15.43 1.56
C ASP A 296 -11.11 14.63 0.89
N ALA A 297 -11.16 13.34 1.17
CA ALA A 297 -12.15 12.42 0.62
C ALA A 297 -12.81 11.60 1.73
N ASP A 298 -14.09 11.26 1.54
CA ASP A 298 -14.76 10.28 2.41
C ASP A 298 -14.31 8.87 2.04
N LEU A 299 -13.07 8.55 2.42
CA LEU A 299 -12.43 7.26 2.14
C LEU A 299 -13.26 6.10 2.68
N ALA A 300 -13.90 6.27 3.85
CA ALA A 300 -14.71 5.22 4.45
C ALA A 300 -15.91 4.87 3.57
N LYS A 301 -16.67 5.86 3.08
CA LYS A 301 -17.79 5.63 2.16
C LYS A 301 -17.37 4.95 0.86
N ILE A 302 -16.22 5.33 0.30
CA ILE A 302 -15.69 4.73 -0.93
C ILE A 302 -15.30 3.28 -0.69
N GLY A 303 -14.56 3.01 0.39
CA GLY A 303 -14.15 1.66 0.74
C GLY A 303 -15.32 0.74 1.11
N ASP A 304 -16.34 1.25 1.81
CA ASP A 304 -17.58 0.51 2.09
C ASP A 304 -18.32 0.14 0.80
N SER A 305 -18.34 1.05 -0.18
CA SER A 305 -18.96 0.80 -1.49
C SER A 305 -18.21 -0.29 -2.26
N ILE A 306 -16.88 -0.26 -2.23
CA ILE A 306 -16.03 -1.30 -2.82
C ILE A 306 -16.25 -2.64 -2.10
N ASN A 307 -16.20 -2.66 -0.77
CA ASN A 307 -16.36 -3.88 0.01
C ASN A 307 -17.71 -4.55 -0.26
N ASN A 308 -18.80 -3.79 -0.19
CA ASN A 308 -20.14 -4.27 -0.49
C ASN A 308 -20.26 -4.90 -1.89
N TRP A 309 -19.49 -4.41 -2.86
CA TRP A 309 -19.44 -5.01 -4.19
C TRP A 309 -18.62 -6.30 -4.21
N MET A 310 -17.45 -6.30 -3.55
CA MET A 310 -16.52 -7.44 -3.50
C MET A 310 -17.15 -8.66 -2.81
N ILE A 311 -17.77 -8.49 -1.64
CA ILE A 311 -18.35 -9.62 -0.87
C ILE A 311 -19.61 -10.20 -1.53
N LYS A 312 -20.30 -9.42 -2.37
CA LYS A 312 -21.47 -9.89 -3.13
C LYS A 312 -21.11 -10.69 -4.39
N GLN A 313 -19.83 -10.73 -4.76
CA GLN A 313 -19.35 -11.59 -5.85
C GLN A 313 -19.58 -13.06 -5.45
N LYS A 314 -20.52 -13.76 -6.09
CA LYS A 314 -20.63 -15.22 -5.95
C LYS A 314 -19.49 -15.91 -6.68
#